data_AF-A0A248LJ34-F1
#
_entry.id   AF-A0A248LJ34-F1
#
_cell.length_a   1.000
_cell.length_b   1.000
_cell.length_c   1.000
_cell.angle_alpha   90.00
_cell.angle_beta   90.00
_cell.angle_gamma   90.00
#
_symmetry.space_group_name_H-M   'P 1'
#
loop_
_entity.id
_entity.type
_entity.pdbx_description
1 polymer ?
#
loop_
_entity_poly.entity_id
_entity_poly.type
_entity_poly.pdbx_seq_one_letter_code
_entity_poly.pdbx_strand_id
1 'polypeptide(L)'
;MRRAPELVRFSLEHHSALVLAKRISNAGGRPEALAEVMPDREFLAELEAHFSAEETRLKREPALLPQLAARLADDHCSLRALIQQLCAGNLTVLPEFGRCLHAHVRFEERELFPAVETLIHETGSR
;
A
#
# COMPACT_ATOMS: atom_id res chain seq x y z
N MET A 1 -4.02 -23.67 3.97
CA MET A 1 -2.86 -22.82 4.34
C MET A 1 -3.40 -21.63 5.11
N ARG A 2 -2.89 -21.34 6.32
CA ARG A 2 -3.30 -20.14 7.07
C ARG A 2 -2.23 -19.09 6.82
N ARG A 3 -2.63 -17.94 6.26
CA ARG A 3 -1.81 -16.74 6.17
C ARG A 3 -1.23 -16.40 7.55
N ALA A 4 -0.01 -15.88 7.61
CA ALA A 4 0.54 -15.38 8.87
C ALA A 4 -0.39 -14.27 9.43
N PRO A 5 -0.65 -14.22 10.76
CA PRO A 5 -1.61 -13.27 11.33
C PRO A 5 -1.35 -11.80 10.96
N GLU A 6 -0.08 -11.42 10.81
CA GLU A 6 0.34 -10.07 10.42
C GLU A 6 -0.05 -9.76 8.96
N LEU A 7 0.12 -10.72 8.03
CA LEU A 7 -0.28 -10.54 6.63
C LEU A 7 -1.79 -10.43 6.48
N VAL A 8 -2.56 -11.18 7.28
CA VAL A 8 -4.03 -11.04 7.33
C VAL A 8 -4.41 -9.63 7.80
N ARG A 9 -3.73 -9.11 8.82
CA ARG A 9 -3.98 -7.75 9.32
C ARG A 9 -3.69 -6.71 8.24
N PHE A 10 -2.56 -6.80 7.54
CA PHE A 10 -2.26 -5.89 6.43
C PHE A 10 -3.31 -5.96 5.32
N SER A 11 -3.73 -7.16 4.93
CA SER A 11 -4.82 -7.33 3.95
C SER A 11 -6.16 -6.72 4.37
N LEU A 12 -6.45 -6.65 5.67
CA LEU A 12 -7.67 -5.97 6.16
C LEU A 12 -7.54 -4.45 6.03
N GLU A 13 -6.37 -3.90 6.33
CA GLU A 13 -6.05 -2.48 6.19
C GLU A 13 -6.07 -2.03 4.72
N HIS A 14 -5.73 -2.91 3.77
CA HIS A 14 -5.85 -2.67 2.33
C HIS A 14 -7.27 -2.34 1.84
N HIS A 15 -8.31 -2.79 2.55
CA HIS A 15 -9.69 -2.57 2.10
C HIS A 15 -10.03 -1.08 2.00
N SER A 16 -9.67 -0.29 3.01
CA SER A 16 -9.94 1.15 3.03
C SER A 16 -9.14 1.88 1.93
N ALA A 17 -7.88 1.48 1.70
CA ALA A 17 -7.05 1.98 0.61
C ALA A 17 -7.67 1.73 -0.77
N LEU A 18 -8.18 0.52 -1.03
CA LEU A 18 -8.84 0.18 -2.29
C LEU A 18 -10.16 0.95 -2.49
N VAL A 19 -10.94 1.12 -1.42
CA VAL A 19 -12.17 1.93 -1.47
C VAL A 19 -11.85 3.38 -1.84
N LEU A 20 -10.84 3.98 -1.21
CA LEU A 20 -10.40 5.33 -1.55
C LEU A 20 -9.92 5.44 -3.00
N ALA A 21 -9.04 4.52 -3.43
CA ALA A 21 -8.54 4.51 -4.80
C ALA A 21 -9.66 4.42 -5.85
N LYS A 22 -10.70 3.60 -5.56
CA LYS A 22 -11.89 3.51 -6.42
C LYS A 22 -12.70 4.81 -6.44
N ARG A 23 -12.90 5.47 -5.29
CA ARG A 23 -13.58 6.77 -5.21
C ARG A 23 -12.84 7.84 -6.01
N ILE A 24 -11.52 7.91 -5.88
CA ILE A 24 -10.64 8.80 -6.65
C ILE A 24 -10.78 8.53 -8.15
N SER A 25 -10.74 7.26 -8.57
CA SER A 25 -10.93 6.88 -9.98
C SER A 25 -12.29 7.34 -10.52
N ASN A 26 -13.35 7.21 -9.73
CA ASN A 26 -14.71 7.61 -10.14
C ASN A 26 -14.89 9.14 -10.21
N ALA A 27 -14.11 9.91 -9.44
CA ALA A 27 -14.10 11.37 -9.53
C ALA A 27 -13.60 11.86 -10.90
N GLY A 28 -12.86 11.04 -11.65
CA GLY A 28 -12.54 11.27 -13.06
C GLY A 28 -11.72 12.53 -13.32
N GLY A 29 -10.93 12.98 -12.34
CA GLY A 29 -10.09 14.16 -12.48
C GLY A 29 -10.80 15.51 -12.34
N ARG A 30 -12.12 15.54 -12.07
CA ARG A 30 -12.88 16.78 -11.87
C ARG A 30 -12.50 17.41 -10.52
N PRO A 31 -12.02 18.68 -10.47
CA PRO A 31 -11.52 19.29 -9.23
C PRO A 31 -12.51 19.24 -8.06
N GLU A 32 -13.79 19.48 -8.32
CA GLU A 32 -14.85 19.50 -7.31
C GLU A 32 -15.07 18.11 -6.73
N ALA A 33 -15.14 17.10 -7.59
CA ALA A 33 -15.29 15.70 -7.17
C ALA A 33 -14.03 15.16 -6.48
N LEU A 34 -12.84 15.64 -6.85
CA LEU A 34 -11.58 15.28 -6.18
C LEU A 34 -11.50 15.85 -4.76
N ALA A 35 -12.00 17.07 -4.55
CA ALA A 35 -12.08 17.67 -3.22
C ALA A 35 -12.99 16.85 -2.27
N GLU A 36 -14.10 16.31 -2.76
CA GLU A 36 -15.04 15.47 -1.98
C GLU A 36 -14.47 14.11 -1.57
N VAL A 37 -13.44 13.63 -2.26
CA VAL A 37 -12.81 12.33 -2.01
C VAL A 37 -11.38 12.47 -1.49
N MET A 38 -10.97 13.68 -1.12
CA MET A 38 -9.68 13.93 -0.49
C MET A 38 -9.60 13.14 0.83
N PRO A 39 -8.57 12.29 1.03
CA PRO A 39 -8.36 11.66 2.33
C PRO A 39 -8.02 12.71 3.38
N ASP A 40 -8.53 12.53 4.59
CA ASP A 40 -8.13 13.35 5.72
C ASP A 40 -6.70 13.01 6.18
N ARG A 41 -6.16 13.84 7.08
CA ARG A 41 -4.80 13.67 7.58
C ARG A 41 -4.63 12.42 8.43
N GLU A 42 -5.70 11.95 9.06
CA GLU A 42 -5.67 10.76 9.91
C GLU A 42 -5.46 9.53 9.02
N PHE A 43 -6.25 9.38 7.95
CA PHE A 43 -6.08 8.34 6.96
C PHE A 43 -4.68 8.33 6.34
N LEU A 44 -4.14 9.50 6.00
CA LEU A 44 -2.78 9.61 5.44
C LEU A 44 -1.71 9.16 6.45
N ALA A 45 -1.90 9.43 7.75
CA ALA A 45 -1.00 8.98 8.80
C ALA A 45 -1.12 7.48 9.08
N GLU A 46 -2.34 6.92 9.04
CA GLU A 46 -2.59 5.48 9.14
C GLU A 46 -1.91 4.73 7.99
N LEU A 47 -1.98 5.27 6.78
CA LEU A 47 -1.35 4.69 5.61
C LEU A 47 0.19 4.69 5.72
N GLU A 48 0.79 5.75 6.26
CA GLU A 48 2.22 5.77 6.54
C GLU A 48 2.64 4.75 7.62
N ALA A 49 1.81 4.62 8.68
CA ALA A 49 2.05 3.63 9.73
C ALA A 49 1.96 2.20 9.18
N HIS A 50 1.04 1.96 8.24
CA HIS A 50 0.91 0.71 7.51
C HIS A 50 2.19 0.37 6.73
N PHE A 51 2.66 1.27 5.85
CA PHE A 51 3.91 1.08 5.09
C PHE A 51 5.11 0.77 5.98
N SER A 52 5.22 1.49 7.10
CA SER A 52 6.30 1.27 8.07
C SER A 52 6.23 -0.12 8.73
N ALA A 53 5.02 -0.61 9.01
CA ALA A 53 4.82 -1.93 9.59
C ALA A 53 5.19 -3.05 8.60
N GLU A 54 4.84 -2.89 7.33
CA GLU A 54 5.17 -3.83 6.26
C GLU A 54 6.69 -3.90 6.03
N GLU A 55 7.35 -2.75 5.88
CA GLU A 55 8.81 -2.68 5.76
C GLU A 55 9.52 -3.35 6.94
N THR A 56 9.03 -3.11 8.16
CA THR A 56 9.59 -3.71 9.37
C THR A 56 9.42 -5.22 9.40
N ARG A 57 8.27 -5.71 8.93
CA ARG A 57 7.99 -7.14 8.84
C ARG A 57 8.87 -7.82 7.80
N LEU A 58 9.05 -7.21 6.64
CA LEU A 58 9.78 -7.79 5.52
C LEU A 58 11.30 -7.77 5.72
N LYS A 59 11.83 -6.82 6.50
CA LYS A 59 13.24 -6.86 6.95
C LYS A 59 13.61 -8.14 7.71
N ARG A 60 12.62 -8.88 8.24
CA ARG A 60 12.84 -10.16 8.93
C ARG A 60 13.01 -11.34 7.97
N GLU A 61 12.74 -11.15 6.68
CA GLU A 61 12.79 -12.18 5.65
C GLU A 61 13.93 -11.90 4.66
N PRO A 62 15.19 -12.15 5.04
CA PRO A 62 16.34 -11.89 4.16
C PRO A 62 16.34 -12.74 2.88
N ALA A 63 15.54 -13.81 2.85
CA ALA A 63 15.32 -14.67 1.69
C ALA A 63 14.29 -14.11 0.69
N LEU A 64 13.64 -12.97 1.01
CA LEU A 64 12.72 -12.34 0.08
C LEU A 64 13.45 -11.94 -1.20
N LEU A 65 12.80 -12.23 -2.33
CA LEU A 65 13.32 -11.89 -3.66
C LEU A 65 13.68 -10.40 -3.73
N PRO A 66 14.96 -10.03 -4.02
CA PRO A 66 15.40 -8.64 -4.02
C PRO A 66 14.55 -7.73 -4.89
N GLN A 67 14.02 -8.24 -6.00
CA GLN A 67 13.13 -7.50 -6.89
C GLN A 67 11.77 -7.12 -6.26
N LEU A 68 11.21 -7.98 -5.40
CA LEU A 68 9.95 -7.70 -4.71
C LEU A 68 10.17 -6.67 -3.60
N ALA A 69 11.27 -6.81 -2.86
CA ALA A 69 11.65 -5.85 -1.82
C ALA A 69 11.95 -4.45 -2.41
N ALA A 70 12.67 -4.40 -3.54
CA ALA A 70 12.93 -3.15 -4.25
C ALA A 70 11.63 -2.52 -4.75
N ARG A 71 10.74 -3.33 -5.35
CA ARG A 71 9.46 -2.83 -5.85
C ARG A 71 8.60 -2.21 -4.74
N LEU A 72 8.51 -2.87 -3.58
CA LEU A 72 7.79 -2.33 -2.43
C LEU A 72 8.36 -0.98 -1.98
N ALA A 73 9.68 -0.91 -1.83
CA ALA A 73 10.35 0.32 -1.41
C ALA A 73 10.11 1.48 -2.40
N ASP A 74 10.15 1.19 -3.70
CA ASP A 74 9.88 2.18 -4.76
C ASP A 74 8.42 2.66 -4.73
N ASP A 75 7.46 1.74 -4.57
CA ASP A 75 6.04 2.07 -4.46
C ASP A 75 5.77 2.93 -3.20
N HIS A 76 6.33 2.56 -2.05
CA HIS A 76 6.22 3.35 -0.80
C HIS A 76 6.86 4.73 -0.93
N CYS A 77 8.04 4.83 -1.54
CA CYS A 77 8.71 6.11 -1.77
C CYS A 77 7.83 7.04 -2.63
N SER A 78 7.26 6.49 -3.70
CA SER A 78 6.36 7.22 -4.61
C SER A 78 5.08 7.66 -3.89
N LEU A 79 4.45 6.77 -3.13
CA LEU A 79 3.24 7.06 -2.37
C LEU A 79 3.50 8.13 -1.31
N ARG A 80 4.61 8.05 -0.58
CA ARG A 80 5.02 9.07 0.40
C ARG A 80 5.21 10.44 -0.22
N ALA A 81 5.85 10.52 -1.38
CA ALA A 81 6.02 11.79 -2.10
C ALA A 81 4.66 12.39 -2.51
N LEU A 82 3.71 11.56 -2.92
CA LEU A 82 2.34 12.00 -3.25
C LEU A 82 1.58 12.45 -1.99
N ILE A 83 1.71 11.73 -0.88
CA ILE A 83 1.12 12.11 0.42
C ILE A 83 1.64 13.48 0.87
N GLN A 84 2.95 13.74 0.75
CA GLN A 84 3.53 15.04 1.09
C GLN A 84 2.91 16.18 0.27
N GLN A 85 2.70 15.96 -1.03
CA GLN A 85 2.05 16.93 -1.90
C GLN A 85 0.57 17.14 -1.54
N LEU A 86 -0.17 16.07 -1.21
CA LEU A 86 -1.55 16.16 -0.72
C LEU A 86 -1.63 16.94 0.59
N CYS A 87 -0.71 16.70 1.53
CA CYS A 87 -0.61 17.44 2.79
C CYS A 87 -0.29 18.93 2.58
N ALA A 88 0.45 19.27 1.51
CA ALA A 88 0.71 20.63 1.08
C ALA A 88 -0.49 21.28 0.34
N GLY A 89 -1.60 20.57 0.18
CA GLY A 89 -2.82 21.06 -0.48
C GLY A 89 -2.83 20.89 -2.00
N ASN A 90 -1.86 20.18 -2.57
CA ASN A 90 -1.82 19.94 -4.01
C ASN A 90 -2.78 18.80 -4.41
N LEU A 91 -4.04 19.12 -4.68
CA LEU A 91 -5.05 18.12 -5.08
C LEU A 91 -4.83 17.54 -6.49
N THR A 92 -3.97 18.13 -7.32
CA THR A 92 -3.77 17.65 -8.70
C THR A 92 -3.10 16.28 -8.74
N VAL A 93 -2.42 15.88 -7.67
CA VAL A 93 -1.78 14.55 -7.57
C VAL A 93 -2.73 13.46 -7.10
N LEU A 94 -3.95 13.80 -6.66
CA LEU A 94 -4.88 12.83 -6.10
C LEU A 94 -5.23 11.69 -7.08
N PRO A 95 -5.45 11.93 -8.39
CA PRO A 95 -5.64 10.86 -9.36
C PRO A 95 -4.44 9.91 -9.48
N GLU A 96 -3.22 10.46 -9.41
CA GLU A 96 -2.00 9.67 -9.45
C GLU A 96 -1.84 8.83 -8.18
N PHE A 97 -2.05 9.44 -7.01
CA PHE A 97 -2.09 8.76 -5.72
C PHE A 97 -3.06 7.57 -5.73
N GLY A 98 -4.31 7.76 -6.19
CA GLY A 98 -5.28 6.68 -6.26
C GLY A 98 -4.85 5.52 -7.17
N ARG A 99 -4.21 5.82 -8.32
CA ARG A 99 -3.67 4.78 -9.22
C ARG A 99 -2.50 4.03 -8.59
N CYS A 100 -1.55 4.75 -8.01
CA CYS A 100 -0.39 4.17 -7.35
C CYS A 100 -0.82 3.29 -6.18
N LEU A 101 -1.74 3.77 -5.34
CA LEU A 101 -2.25 3.04 -4.18
C LEU A 101 -2.95 1.74 -4.59
N HIS A 102 -3.78 1.79 -5.63
CA HIS A 102 -4.43 0.59 -6.16
C HIS A 102 -3.43 -0.41 -6.77
N ALA A 103 -2.42 0.07 -7.50
CA ALA A 103 -1.40 -0.78 -8.08
C ALA A 103 -0.55 -1.47 -7.01
N HIS A 104 -0.13 -0.71 -6.00
CA HIS A 104 0.64 -1.16 -4.85
C HIS A 104 -0.08 -2.26 -4.06
N VAL A 105 -1.33 -2.03 -3.62
CA VAL A 105 -2.11 -3.05 -2.90
C VAL A 105 -2.30 -4.34 -3.73
N ARG A 106 -2.48 -4.21 -5.06
CA ARG A 106 -2.60 -5.39 -5.93
C ARG A 106 -1.31 -6.16 -6.04
N PHE A 107 -0.17 -5.47 -6.11
CA PHE A 107 1.15 -6.09 -6.09
C PHE A 107 1.33 -6.86 -4.77
N GLU A 108 0.96 -6.27 -3.64
CA GLU A 108 1.13 -6.90 -2.33
C GLU A 108 0.31 -8.17 -2.18
N GLU A 109 -0.99 -8.09 -2.46
CA GLU A 109 -1.91 -9.23 -2.33
C GLU A 109 -1.64 -10.37 -3.30
N ARG A 110 -1.11 -10.07 -4.50
CA ARG A 110 -0.98 -11.05 -5.58
C ARG A 110 0.43 -11.60 -5.75
N GLU A 111 1.43 -10.86 -5.32
CA GLU A 111 2.83 -11.19 -5.60
C GLU A 111 3.65 -11.23 -4.30
N LEU A 112 3.65 -10.15 -3.52
CA LEU A 112 4.49 -10.04 -2.33
C LEU A 112 4.07 -11.00 -1.21
N PHE A 113 2.82 -10.91 -0.75
CA PHE A 113 2.34 -11.73 0.38
C PHE A 113 2.37 -13.23 0.05
N PRO A 114 1.93 -13.69 -1.14
CA PRO A 114 2.11 -15.09 -1.51
C PRO A 114 3.57 -15.56 -1.49
N ALA A 115 4.52 -14.74 -1.97
CA ALA A 115 5.93 -15.08 -1.94
C ALA A 115 6.48 -15.19 -0.50
N VAL A 116 6.09 -14.25 0.38
CA VAL A 116 6.45 -14.28 1.80
C VAL A 116 5.88 -15.52 2.48
N GLU A 117 4.63 -15.88 2.19
CA GLU A 117 4.01 -17.10 2.72
C GLU A 117 4.75 -18.36 2.30
N THR A 118 5.13 -18.47 1.02
CA THR A 118 5.93 -19.60 0.53
C THR A 118 7.25 -19.72 1.30
N LEU A 119 7.96 -18.61 1.51
CA LEU A 119 9.22 -18.60 2.26
C LEU A 119 9.05 -19.01 3.73
N ILE A 120 8.01 -18.52 4.40
CA ILE A 120 7.69 -18.90 5.78
C ILE A 120 7.40 -20.40 5.87
N HIS A 121 6.65 -20.95 4.92
CA HIS A 121 6.31 -22.37 4.88
C HIS A 121 7.53 -23.26 4.64
N GLU A 122 8.44 -22.87 3.74
CA GLU A 122 9.66 -23.62 3.46
C GLU A 122 10.64 -23.64 4.65
N THR A 123 10.66 -22.56 5.43
CA THR A 123 11.57 -22.41 6.59
C THR A 123 11.00 -23.07 7.86
N GLY A 124 9.67 -23.10 8.01
CA GLY A 124 8.98 -23.69 9.18
C GLY A 124 8.79 -25.21 9.12
N SER A 125 9.22 -25.89 8.05
CA SER A 125 9.09 -27.35 7.87
C SER A 125 10.42 -28.10 8.08
N ARG A 126 11.39 -27.52 8.79
CA ARG A 126 12.67 -28.16 9.17
C ARG A 126 12.83 -28.28 10.67
#